data_AF-A0A4Q4B7V7-F1
#
_entry.id   AF-A0A4Q4B7V7-F1
#
_cell.length_a   1.000
_cell.length_b   1.000
_cell.length_c   1.000
_cell.angle_alpha   90.00
_cell.angle_beta   90.00
_cell.angle_gamma   90.00
#
_symmetry.space_group_name_H-M   'P 1'
#
loop_
_entity.id
_entity.type
_entity.pdbx_description
1 polymer ?
#
loop_
_entity_poly.entity_id
_entity_poly.type
_entity_poly.pdbx_seq_one_letter_code
_entity_poly.pdbx_strand_id
1 'polypeptide(L)'
;MEKERERTKECAEFIETIDWVEYENSEAYDFDEHCAFFYYLYWTQSQEETSGIDVTNIKEENGIWKVNFNLFNTYGDEKNYLPQSIGTITVEKEKDEFKITEINWIEKE
;
A
#
# COMPACT_ATOMS: atom_id res chain seq x y z
N MET A 1 7.52 -10.95 -8.11
CA MET A 1 8.39 -9.94 -8.76
C MET A 1 7.72 -9.29 -9.96
N GLU A 2 7.01 -10.01 -10.82
CA GLU A 2 6.36 -9.42 -12.00
C GLU A 2 5.31 -8.36 -11.64
N LYS A 3 4.38 -8.67 -10.72
CA LYS A 3 3.40 -7.70 -10.20
C LYS A 3 4.03 -6.44 -9.59
N GLU A 4 5.15 -6.60 -8.89
CA GLU A 4 5.86 -5.46 -8.29
C GLU A 4 6.48 -4.57 -9.36
N ARG A 5 7.06 -5.17 -10.41
CA ARG A 5 7.58 -4.42 -11.57
C ARG A 5 6.47 -3.69 -12.30
N GLU A 6 5.30 -4.32 -12.49
CA GLU A 6 4.14 -3.68 -13.10
C GLU A 6 3.65 -2.50 -12.25
N ARG A 7 3.54 -2.69 -10.94
CA ARG A 7 3.13 -1.64 -9.99
C ARG A 7 4.05 -0.42 -10.03
N THR A 8 5.37 -0.62 -10.11
CA THR A 8 6.35 0.48 -10.09
C THR A 8 6.70 1.00 -11.49
N LYS A 9 6.12 0.44 -12.56
CA LYS A 9 6.54 0.71 -13.93
C LYS A 9 6.39 2.18 -14.31
N GLU A 10 5.19 2.73 -14.13
CA GLU A 10 4.88 4.12 -14.51
C GLU A 10 5.77 5.11 -13.76
N CYS A 11 5.93 4.91 -12.44
CA CYS A 11 6.84 5.71 -11.64
C CYS A 11 8.28 5.65 -12.15
N ALA A 12 8.79 4.46 -12.46
CA ALA A 12 10.15 4.31 -12.99
C ALA A 12 10.33 5.00 -14.35
N GLU A 13 9.37 4.81 -15.26
CA GLU A 13 9.37 5.46 -16.58
C GLU A 13 9.31 6.99 -16.46
N PHE A 14 8.53 7.51 -15.50
CA PHE A 14 8.43 8.94 -15.25
C PHE A 14 9.74 9.52 -14.70
N ILE A 15 10.34 8.91 -13.68
CA ILE A 15 11.59 9.38 -13.07
C ILE A 15 12.73 9.44 -14.09
N GLU A 16 12.79 8.51 -15.04
CA GLU A 16 13.78 8.51 -16.12
C GLU A 16 13.71 9.76 -17.02
N THR A 17 12.60 10.51 -16.98
CA THR A 17 12.42 11.73 -17.79
C THR A 17 12.78 13.03 -17.07
N ILE A 18 12.98 12.99 -15.75
CA ILE A 18 13.19 14.19 -14.91
C ILE A 18 14.68 14.53 -14.84
N ASP A 19 15.02 15.82 -14.98
CA ASP A 19 16.39 16.27 -14.75
C ASP A 19 16.77 16.16 -13.26
N TRP A 20 18.01 15.76 -12.97
CA TRP A 20 18.45 15.59 -11.58
C TRP A 20 18.33 16.87 -10.75
N VAL A 21 18.58 18.04 -11.34
CA VAL A 21 18.45 19.33 -10.64
C VAL A 21 16.99 19.65 -10.35
N GLU A 22 16.08 19.33 -11.26
CA GLU A 22 14.65 19.45 -11.02
C GLU A 22 14.23 18.54 -9.86
N TYR A 23 14.61 17.26 -9.91
CA TYR A 23 14.33 16.30 -8.85
C TYR A 23 14.83 16.75 -7.47
N GLU A 24 16.06 17.28 -7.36
CA GLU A 24 16.63 17.74 -6.09
C GLU A 24 15.89 18.95 -5.49
N ASN A 25 15.20 19.74 -6.32
CA ASN A 25 14.45 20.92 -5.88
C ASN A 25 12.93 20.68 -5.75
N SER A 26 12.46 19.48 -6.06
CA SER A 26 11.05 19.09 -5.94
C SER A 26 10.73 18.49 -4.57
N GLU A 27 9.49 18.66 -4.16
CA GLU A 27 8.91 18.02 -2.98
C GLU A 27 8.33 16.65 -3.34
N ALA A 28 8.19 15.76 -2.36
CA ALA A 28 7.71 14.39 -2.61
C ALA A 28 6.32 14.32 -3.26
N TYR A 29 5.45 15.29 -2.96
CA TYR A 29 4.10 15.38 -3.52
C TYR A 29 4.05 15.96 -4.94
N ASP A 30 5.13 16.59 -5.44
CA ASP A 30 5.16 17.17 -6.78
C ASP A 30 5.04 16.10 -7.88
N PHE A 31 5.26 14.84 -7.50
CA PHE A 31 5.24 13.68 -8.39
C PHE A 31 4.09 12.71 -8.11
N ASP A 32 3.14 13.04 -7.24
CA ASP A 32 2.10 12.11 -6.78
C ASP A 32 1.28 11.50 -7.92
N GLU A 33 1.00 12.27 -8.98
CA GLU A 33 0.22 11.81 -10.13
C GLU A 33 0.89 10.65 -10.89
N HIS A 34 2.22 10.59 -10.90
CA HIS A 34 3.00 9.61 -11.66
C HIS A 34 3.78 8.64 -10.77
N CYS A 35 4.08 9.04 -9.54
CA CYS A 35 4.78 8.25 -8.55
C CYS A 35 4.32 8.58 -7.12
N ALA A 36 3.05 8.30 -6.80
CA ALA A 36 2.51 8.40 -5.44
C ALA A 36 3.35 7.65 -4.38
N PHE A 37 4.17 6.67 -4.77
CA PHE A 37 5.07 5.94 -3.85
C PHE A 37 6.20 6.80 -3.28
N PHE A 38 6.49 7.97 -3.86
CA PHE A 38 7.45 8.91 -3.30
C PHE A 38 6.91 9.63 -2.06
N TYR A 39 5.60 9.84 -2.01
CA TYR A 39 4.96 10.49 -0.88
C TYR A 39 4.28 9.48 0.06
N TYR A 40 3.76 8.36 -0.44
CA TYR A 40 3.01 7.39 0.36
C TYR A 40 3.62 5.99 0.34
N LEU A 41 3.63 5.34 1.51
CA LEU A 41 3.94 3.92 1.62
C LEU A 41 2.80 3.09 1.02
N TYR A 42 3.10 2.28 0.00
CA TYR A 42 2.13 1.38 -0.66
C TYR A 42 1.34 0.48 0.33
N TRP A 43 2.00 0.05 1.40
CA TRP A 43 1.50 -0.89 2.40
C TRP A 43 0.49 -0.28 3.38
N THR A 44 0.47 1.05 3.51
CA THR A 44 -0.36 1.75 4.50
C THR A 44 -1.18 2.90 3.94
N GLN A 45 -0.91 3.33 2.70
CA GLN A 45 -1.49 4.54 2.09
C GLN A 45 -1.24 5.80 2.93
N SER A 46 -0.08 5.86 3.58
CA SER A 46 0.30 6.91 4.51
C SER A 46 1.78 7.25 4.34
N GLN A 47 2.15 8.50 4.64
CA GLN A 47 3.55 8.94 4.72
C GLN A 47 4.30 8.25 5.87
N GLU A 48 3.56 7.92 6.93
CA GLU A 48 4.09 7.31 8.15
C GLU A 48 3.50 5.92 8.39
N GLU A 49 4.22 5.12 9.18
CA GLU A 49 3.74 3.84 9.68
C GLU A 49 2.49 4.02 10.54
N THR A 50 1.57 3.04 10.48
CA THR A 50 0.37 3.05 11.31
C THR A 50 0.63 2.41 12.67
N SER A 51 -0.08 2.83 13.71
CA SER A 51 0.06 2.20 15.04
C SER A 51 -0.37 0.73 15.08
N GLY A 52 -1.26 0.30 14.17
CA GLY A 52 -1.57 -1.12 14.02
C GLY A 52 -2.63 -1.44 12.97
N ILE A 53 -2.99 -2.72 12.93
CA ILE A 53 -3.94 -3.33 12.00
C ILE A 53 -4.95 -4.17 12.78
N ASP A 54 -6.23 -4.05 12.45
CA ASP A 54 -7.28 -4.95 12.92
C ASP A 54 -7.84 -5.76 11.74
N VAL A 55 -7.85 -7.07 11.89
CA VAL A 55 -8.45 -8.00 10.92
C VAL A 55 -9.95 -8.09 11.19
N THR A 56 -10.76 -7.74 10.20
CA THR A 56 -12.22 -7.70 10.32
C THR A 56 -12.90 -8.95 9.79
N ASN A 57 -12.29 -9.60 8.78
CA ASN A 57 -12.81 -10.83 8.21
C ASN A 57 -11.69 -11.66 7.56
N ILE A 58 -11.82 -12.97 7.61
CA ILE A 58 -10.94 -13.92 6.92
C ILE A 58 -11.80 -14.93 6.17
N LYS A 59 -11.54 -15.12 4.88
CA LYS A 59 -12.20 -16.13 4.06
C LYS A 59 -11.17 -16.88 3.23
N GLU A 60 -11.28 -18.21 3.17
CA GLU A 60 -10.45 -19.07 2.33
C GLU A 60 -11.31 -19.70 1.24
N GLU A 61 -10.81 -19.67 0.00
CA GLU A 61 -11.40 -20.36 -1.14
C GLU A 61 -10.29 -20.88 -2.06
N ASN A 62 -10.25 -22.21 -2.26
CA ASN A 62 -9.32 -22.90 -3.17
C ASN A 62 -7.82 -22.61 -2.90
N GLY A 63 -7.43 -22.51 -1.63
CA GLY A 63 -6.07 -22.21 -1.20
C GLY A 63 -5.70 -20.73 -1.22
N ILE A 64 -6.64 -19.86 -1.58
CA ILE A 64 -6.47 -18.40 -1.59
C ILE A 64 -7.23 -17.82 -0.41
N TRP A 65 -6.52 -17.08 0.43
CA TRP A 65 -7.09 -16.39 1.59
C TRP A 65 -7.33 -14.92 1.23
N LYS A 66 -8.54 -14.44 1.50
CA LYS A 66 -8.92 -13.02 1.45
C LYS A 66 -9.10 -12.53 2.89
N VAL A 67 -8.29 -11.57 3.29
CA VAL A 67 -8.29 -11.02 4.65
C VAL A 67 -8.63 -9.54 4.58
N ASN A 68 -9.77 -9.17 5.13
CA ASN A 68 -10.19 -7.78 5.23
C ASN A 68 -9.57 -7.18 6.49
N PHE A 69 -9.08 -5.95 6.37
CA PHE A 69 -8.40 -5.27 7.46
C PHE A 69 -8.67 -3.76 7.47
N ASN A 70 -8.50 -3.17 8.65
CA ASN A 70 -8.50 -1.73 8.85
C ASN A 70 -7.19 -1.34 9.55
N LEU A 71 -6.49 -0.33 9.05
CA LEU A 71 -5.38 0.28 9.79
C LEU A 71 -5.88 1.35 10.75
N PHE A 72 -5.15 1.53 11.85
CA PHE A 72 -5.44 2.55 12.83
C PHE A 72 -4.17 3.23 13.35
N ASN A 73 -4.34 4.46 13.81
CA ASN A 73 -3.39 5.18 14.64
C ASN A 73 -3.91 5.29 16.07
N THR A 74 -3.00 5.28 17.03
CA THR A 74 -3.33 5.42 18.44
C THR A 74 -3.05 6.84 18.91
N TYR A 75 -4.06 7.51 19.45
CA TYR A 75 -3.93 8.81 20.09
C TYR A 75 -4.36 8.69 21.56
N GLY A 76 -3.39 8.60 22.47
CA GLY A 76 -3.67 8.20 23.85
C GLY A 76 -4.07 6.73 23.92
N ASP A 77 -5.23 6.42 24.50
CA ASP A 77 -5.76 5.06 24.62
C ASP A 77 -6.81 4.72 23.53
N GLU A 78 -7.06 5.63 22.59
CA GLU A 78 -8.09 5.47 21.56
C GLU A 78 -7.50 5.09 20.19
N LYS A 79 -8.13 4.11 19.54
CA LYS A 79 -7.85 3.75 18.15
C LYS A 79 -8.63 4.67 17.22
N ASN A 80 -7.92 5.34 16.32
CA ASN A 80 -8.48 6.13 15.25
C ASN A 80 -8.25 5.41 13.92
N TYR A 81 -9.32 4.92 13.31
CA TYR A 81 -9.25 4.21 12.04
C TYR A 81 -9.23 5.20 10.88
N LEU A 82 -8.25 5.04 10.01
CA LEU A 82 -8.12 5.88 8.81
C LEU A 82 -9.10 5.38 7.74
N PRO A 83 -10.08 6.21 7.30
CA PRO A 83 -11.06 5.79 6.30
C PRO A 83 -10.45 5.30 4.98
N GLN A 84 -9.27 5.82 4.62
CA GLN A 84 -8.49 5.45 3.44
C GLN A 84 -7.68 4.16 3.60
N SER A 85 -7.58 3.63 4.82
CA SER A 85 -6.74 2.47 5.15
C SER A 85 -7.57 1.24 5.45
N ILE A 86 -8.65 1.05 4.69
CA ILE A 86 -9.47 -0.15 4.68
C ILE A 86 -9.11 -0.93 3.41
N GLY A 87 -8.78 -2.20 3.57
CA GLY A 87 -8.31 -3.00 2.46
C GLY A 87 -8.59 -4.49 2.61
N THR A 88 -8.24 -5.20 1.55
CA THR A 88 -8.24 -6.66 1.49
C THR A 88 -6.87 -7.12 1.02
N ILE A 89 -6.20 -7.96 1.81
CA ILE A 89 -5.00 -8.67 1.35
C ILE A 89 -5.37 -10.04 0.79
N THR A 90 -4.70 -10.41 -0.30
CA THR A 90 -4.71 -11.77 -0.84
C THR A 90 -3.49 -12.50 -0.31
N VAL A 91 -3.70 -13.65 0.31
CA VAL A 91 -2.62 -14.50 0.84
C VAL A 91 -2.69 -15.87 0.17
N GLU A 92 -1.55 -16.31 -0.35
CA GLU A 92 -1.39 -17.62 -0.97
C GLU A 92 -0.33 -18.42 -0.22
N LYS A 93 -0.53 -19.74 -0.17
CA LYS A 93 0.45 -20.66 0.40
C LYS A 93 1.40 -21.13 -0.70
N GLU A 94 2.66 -20.75 -0.60
CA GLU A 94 3.72 -21.25 -1.46
C GLU A 94 4.62 -22.21 -0.66
N LYS A 95 4.52 -23.51 -0.96
CA LYS A 95 5.15 -24.59 -0.17
C LYS A 95 4.66 -24.57 1.28
N ASP A 96 5.50 -24.11 2.21
CA ASP A 96 5.23 -24.04 3.65
C ASP A 96 5.12 -22.59 4.16
N GLU A 97 5.17 -21.60 3.27
CA GLU A 97 5.12 -20.18 3.61
C GLU A 97 3.82 -19.55 3.11
N PHE A 98 3.29 -18.60 3.89
CA PHE A 98 2.20 -17.74 3.46
C PHE A 98 2.77 -16.43 2.94
N LYS A 99 2.33 -16.02 1.74
CA LYS A 99 2.78 -14.79 1.11
C LYS A 99 1.60 -13.91 0.77
N ILE A 100 1.72 -12.63 1.11
CA ILE A 100 0.80 -11.61 0.59
C ILE A 100 1.14 -11.44 -0.89
N THR A 101 0.18 -11.72 -1.76
CA THR A 101 0.34 -11.62 -3.23
C THR A 101 -0.31 -10.38 -3.81
N GLU A 102 -1.13 -9.68 -3.02
CA GLU A 102 -1.86 -8.48 -3.42
C GLU A 102 -2.42 -7.74 -2.21
N ILE A 103 -2.44 -6.41 -2.27
CA ILE A 103 -3.17 -5.53 -1.35
C ILE A 103 -4.12 -4.69 -2.21
N ASN A 104 -5.42 -4.83 -1.98
CA ASN A 104 -6.45 -4.03 -2.62
C ASN A 104 -7.03 -3.06 -1.58
N TRP A 105 -6.88 -1.77 -1.83
CA TRP A 105 -7.48 -0.72 -1.01
C TRP A 105 -8.89 -0.46 -1.51
N ILE A 106 -9.84 -0.29 -0.58
CA ILE A 106 -11.20 0.09 -0.95
C ILE A 106 -11.17 1.60 -1.25
N GLU A 107 -11.07 1.94 -2.54
CA GLU A 107 -11.24 3.33 -2.99
C GLU A 107 -12.65 3.81 -2.60
N LYS A 108 -12.73 5.05 -2.12
CA LYS A 108 -14.02 5.74 -1.99
C LYS A 108 -14.23 6.59 -3.23
N GLU A 109 -15.41 6.47 -3.83
CA GLU A 109 -15.99 7.45 -4.75
C GLU A 109 -15.96 8.87 -4.18
#